data_AF-A0AAJ4ZPK8-F1
#
_entry.id   AF-A0AAJ4ZPK8-F1
#
_cell.length_a   1.000
_cell.length_b   1.000
_cell.length_c   1.000
_cell.angle_alpha   90.00
_cell.angle_beta   90.00
_cell.angle_gamma   90.00
#
_symmetry.space_group_name_H-M   'P 1'
#
loop_
_entity.id
_entity.type
_entity.pdbx_description
1 polymer ?
#
loop_
_entity_poly.entity_id
_entity_poly.type
_entity_poly.pdbx_seq_one_letter_code
_entity_poly.pdbx_strand_id
1 'polypeptide(L)'
;MLRRVLFRLHWLIGLSASVVLAIVGATGALMAYEDELLRALNPGVLTLPARSGSAPTLPQVAAQARAAMPQRPVTFITAASDPTEPWRVWYAWPPGKRGGSSRGELRYIDAGTGTLLPEARGQRFFATVKLLHRTLLADEVGKQIVGASTIALVVMALSGLYLRWPKRVANWRSWLMIRWSRAGRIRWWDVHTVVGTLVLPLYLLAAFSGLY
;
A
#
# COMPACT_ATOMS: atom_id res chain seq x y z
N MET A 1 -25.57 -20.97 -21.41
CA MET A 1 -24.41 -20.40 -22.14
C MET A 1 -23.62 -19.39 -21.31
N LEU A 2 -24.29 -18.53 -20.53
CA LEU A 2 -23.67 -17.51 -19.66
C LEU A 2 -22.47 -17.99 -18.82
N ARG A 3 -22.63 -19.08 -18.04
CA ARG A 3 -21.54 -19.60 -17.18
C ARG A 3 -20.25 -19.95 -17.94
N ARG A 4 -20.36 -20.44 -19.18
CA ARG A 4 -19.18 -20.76 -20.02
C ARG A 4 -18.49 -19.48 -20.51
N VAL A 5 -19.26 -18.47 -20.88
CA VAL A 5 -18.74 -17.16 -21.31
C VAL A 5 -18.04 -16.47 -20.14
N LEU A 6 -18.68 -16.41 -18.98
CA LEU A 6 -18.08 -15.85 -17.76
C LEU A 6 -16.80 -16.57 -17.37
N PHE A 7 -16.74 -17.90 -17.47
CA PHE A 7 -15.52 -18.64 -17.19
C PHE A 7 -14.38 -18.26 -18.15
N ARG A 8 -14.66 -18.13 -19.46
CA ARG A 8 -13.66 -17.70 -20.45
C ARG A 8 -13.17 -16.27 -20.20
N LEU A 9 -14.09 -15.35 -19.91
CA LEU A 9 -13.76 -13.97 -19.59
C LEU A 9 -12.97 -13.87 -18.28
N HIS A 10 -13.40 -14.58 -17.23
CA HIS A 10 -12.70 -14.62 -15.95
C HIS A 10 -11.27 -15.14 -16.13
N TRP A 11 -11.10 -16.25 -16.87
CA TRP A 11 -9.76 -16.76 -17.16
C TRP A 11 -8.91 -15.76 -17.96
N LEU A 12 -9.45 -15.15 -19.00
CA LEU A 12 -8.73 -14.20 -19.85
C LEU A 12 -8.32 -12.94 -19.08
N ILE A 13 -9.28 -12.30 -18.40
CA ILE A 13 -9.05 -11.09 -17.61
C ILE A 13 -8.12 -11.40 -16.45
N GLY A 14 -8.34 -12.51 -15.75
CA GLY A 14 -7.51 -12.94 -14.63
C GLY A 14 -6.06 -13.15 -15.05
N LEU A 15 -5.81 -13.81 -16.18
CA LEU A 15 -4.46 -14.01 -16.68
C LEU A 15 -3.80 -12.69 -17.09
N SER A 16 -4.50 -11.85 -17.85
CA SER A 16 -3.98 -10.56 -18.33
C SER A 16 -3.68 -9.58 -17.18
N ALA A 17 -4.57 -9.49 -16.19
CA ALA A 17 -4.43 -8.56 -15.07
C ALA A 17 -3.51 -9.11 -13.97
N SER A 18 -3.21 -10.41 -13.94
CA SER A 18 -2.47 -11.05 -12.84
C SER A 18 -1.09 -10.44 -12.59
N VAL A 19 -0.37 -10.05 -13.64
CA VAL A 19 0.98 -9.47 -13.51
C VAL A 19 0.91 -8.13 -12.78
N VAL A 20 0.00 -7.25 -13.19
CA VAL A 20 -0.18 -5.93 -12.54
C VAL A 20 -0.65 -6.12 -11.11
N LEU A 21 -1.67 -6.95 -10.89
CA LEU A 21 -2.20 -7.23 -9.55
C LEU A 21 -1.16 -7.86 -8.62
N ALA A 22 -0.26 -8.71 -9.14
CA ALA A 22 0.84 -9.27 -8.36
C ALA A 22 1.86 -8.20 -7.95
N ILE A 23 2.24 -7.29 -8.85
CA ILE A 23 3.14 -6.17 -8.53
C ILE A 23 2.51 -5.25 -7.49
N VAL A 24 1.25 -4.84 -7.71
CA VAL A 24 0.52 -3.95 -6.79
C VAL A 24 0.32 -4.64 -5.44
N GLY A 25 -0.06 -5.91 -5.41
CA GLY A 25 -0.21 -6.69 -4.18
C GLY A 25 1.10 -6.83 -3.40
N ALA A 26 2.20 -7.18 -4.06
CA ALA A 26 3.51 -7.32 -3.43
C ALA A 26 4.06 -5.99 -2.90
N THR A 27 3.95 -4.92 -3.68
CA THR A 27 4.37 -3.58 -3.26
C THR A 27 3.49 -3.04 -2.13
N GLY A 28 2.19 -3.33 -2.14
CA GLY A 28 1.26 -2.97 -1.06
C GLY A 28 1.60 -3.69 0.25
N ALA A 29 1.86 -5.00 0.18
CA ALA A 29 2.30 -5.80 1.33
C ALA A 29 3.63 -5.28 1.90
N LEU A 30 4.58 -4.89 1.04
CA LEU A 30 5.85 -4.32 1.46
C LEU A 30 5.68 -2.95 2.16
N MET A 31 4.81 -2.08 1.61
CA MET A 31 4.54 -0.77 2.21
C MET A 31 3.80 -0.85 3.55
N ALA A 32 3.06 -1.92 3.82
CA ALA A 32 2.40 -2.12 5.12
C ALA A 32 3.39 -2.19 6.29
N TYR A 33 4.67 -2.42 6.01
CA TYR A 33 5.77 -2.44 7.00
C TYR A 33 6.77 -1.30 6.81
N GLU A 34 6.43 -0.25 6.03
CA GLU A 34 7.34 0.88 5.73
C GLU A 34 7.86 1.54 7.01
N ASP A 35 6.98 1.87 7.96
CA ASP A 35 7.37 2.59 9.18
C ASP A 35 8.19 1.70 10.14
N GLU A 36 7.90 0.40 10.26
CA GLU A 36 8.70 -0.57 11.03
C GLU A 36 10.10 -0.75 10.43
N LEU A 37 10.18 -0.97 9.12
CA LEU A 37 11.45 -1.20 8.42
C LEU A 37 12.32 0.06 8.44
N LEU A 38 11.73 1.24 8.23
CA LEU A 38 12.46 2.49 8.33
C LEU A 38 12.99 2.72 9.75
N ARG A 39 12.18 2.49 10.80
CA ARG A 39 12.62 2.61 12.19
C ARG A 39 13.79 1.67 12.49
N ALA A 40 13.68 0.40 12.09
CA ALA A 40 14.74 -0.60 12.29
C ALA A 40 16.06 -0.23 11.58
N LEU A 41 15.99 0.38 10.40
CA LEU A 41 17.17 0.79 9.62
C LEU A 41 17.81 2.10 10.10
N ASN A 42 17.10 2.89 10.91
CA ASN A 42 17.47 4.25 11.27
C ASN A 42 17.43 4.53 12.78
N PRO A 43 18.16 3.75 13.60
CA PRO A 43 18.29 4.06 15.02
C PRO A 43 18.97 5.43 15.18
N GLY A 44 18.42 6.27 16.05
CA GLY A 44 18.91 7.63 16.32
C GLY A 44 18.40 8.71 15.36
N VAL A 45 17.75 8.34 14.26
CA VAL A 45 17.04 9.29 13.37
C VAL A 45 15.54 9.16 13.57
N LEU A 46 15.01 7.93 13.61
CA LEU A 46 13.58 7.68 13.85
C LEU A 46 13.26 7.21 15.27
N THR A 47 14.30 6.94 16.05
CA THR A 47 14.20 6.62 17.48
C THR A 47 15.10 7.59 18.25
N LEU A 48 14.51 8.62 18.80
CA LEU A 48 15.15 9.66 19.59
C LEU A 48 15.25 9.24 21.06
N PRO A 49 16.25 9.72 21.81
CA PRO A 49 16.31 9.52 23.26
C PRO A 49 15.07 10.11 23.94
N ALA A 50 14.55 9.41 24.96
CA ALA A 50 13.45 9.92 25.76
C ALA A 50 13.84 11.25 26.42
N ARG A 51 12.96 12.25 26.33
CA ARG A 51 13.20 13.58 26.91
C ARG A 51 12.26 13.88 28.07
N SER A 52 12.82 14.52 29.08
CA SER A 52 12.10 15.14 30.18
C SER A 52 11.78 16.59 29.79
N GLY A 53 10.50 16.92 29.64
CA GLY A 53 10.03 18.27 29.30
C GLY A 53 8.65 18.28 28.66
N SER A 54 8.05 19.46 28.52
CA SER A 54 6.78 19.64 27.81
C SER A 54 6.96 19.38 26.31
N ALA A 55 6.06 18.60 25.73
CA ALA A 55 6.08 18.34 24.29
C ALA A 55 5.97 19.67 23.49
N PRO A 56 6.79 19.85 22.45
CA PRO A 56 6.73 21.03 21.60
C PRO A 56 5.38 21.13 20.89
N THR A 57 4.87 22.36 20.77
CA THR A 57 3.58 22.62 20.14
C THR A 57 3.71 22.64 18.61
N LEU A 58 2.63 22.31 17.89
CA LEU A 58 2.61 22.35 16.42
C LEU A 58 3.08 23.71 15.84
N PRO A 59 2.69 24.88 16.37
CA PRO A 59 3.20 26.17 15.90
C PRO A 59 4.72 26.33 16.05
N GLN A 60 5.31 25.83 17.15
CA GLN A 60 6.76 25.89 17.36
C GLN A 60 7.49 25.02 16.32
N VAL A 61 7.02 23.80 16.10
CA VAL A 61 7.61 22.90 15.10
C VAL A 61 7.44 23.45 13.69
N ALA A 62 6.29 24.07 13.38
CA ALA A 62 6.07 24.71 12.09
C ALA A 62 7.04 25.88 11.85
N ALA A 63 7.33 26.68 12.87
CA ALA A 63 8.31 27.76 12.76
C ALA A 63 9.73 27.21 12.54
N GLN A 64 10.14 26.20 13.31
CA GLN A 64 11.43 25.52 13.14
C GLN A 64 11.56 24.89 11.74
N ALA A 65 10.51 24.22 11.25
CA ALA A 65 10.47 23.62 9.94
C ALA A 65 10.65 24.63 8.81
N ARG A 66 9.99 25.79 8.91
CA ARG A 66 10.11 26.88 7.93
C ARG A 66 11.51 27.49 7.97
N ALA A 67 12.09 27.67 9.15
CA ALA A 67 13.45 28.19 9.31
C ALA A 67 14.52 27.22 8.78
N ALA A 68 14.31 25.91 8.94
CA ALA A 68 15.25 24.89 8.47
C ALA A 68 15.33 24.77 6.94
N MET A 69 14.24 25.06 6.22
CA MET A 69 14.22 25.10 4.75
C MET A 69 13.41 26.29 4.21
N PRO A 70 13.95 27.52 4.22
CA PRO A 70 13.22 28.72 3.81
C PRO A 70 12.79 28.69 2.33
N GLN A 71 13.55 27.97 1.51
CA GLN A 71 13.36 27.88 0.05
C GLN A 71 12.22 26.95 -0.37
N ARG A 72 11.72 26.09 0.54
CA ARG A 72 10.70 25.09 0.24
C ARG A 72 9.55 25.21 1.25
N PRO A 73 8.32 25.52 0.80
CA PRO A 73 7.21 25.65 1.73
C PRO A 73 6.87 24.31 2.39
N VAL A 74 6.53 24.38 3.68
CA VAL A 74 5.97 23.26 4.44
C VAL A 74 4.52 23.07 3.99
N THR A 75 4.20 21.86 3.54
CA THR A 75 2.87 21.50 2.99
C THR A 75 2.01 20.77 4.03
N PHE A 76 2.63 19.96 4.89
CA PHE A 76 1.92 19.18 5.90
C PHE A 76 2.85 18.85 7.06
N ILE A 77 2.30 18.73 8.27
CA ILE A 77 3.03 18.30 9.46
C ILE A 77 2.20 17.21 10.14
N THR A 78 2.85 16.12 10.55
CA THR A 78 2.27 15.11 11.42
C THR A 78 3.07 15.09 12.71
N ALA A 79 2.36 15.35 13.81
CA ALA A 79 2.93 15.30 15.15
C ALA A 79 3.41 13.89 15.45
N ALA A 80 4.53 13.80 16.18
CA ALA A 80 4.97 12.52 16.73
C ALA A 80 3.94 12.02 17.74
N SER A 81 3.65 10.72 17.70
CA SER A 81 2.76 10.08 18.68
C SER A 81 3.48 9.75 19.99
N ASP A 82 4.80 9.59 19.94
CA ASP A 82 5.67 9.30 21.07
C ASP A 82 6.80 10.36 21.16
N PRO A 83 7.19 10.82 22.36
CA PRO A 83 8.34 11.72 22.55
C PRO A 83 9.68 11.19 22.01
N THR A 84 9.79 9.88 21.81
CA THR A 84 10.95 9.20 21.22
C THR A 84 10.89 9.13 19.69
N GLU A 85 9.86 9.69 19.06
CA GLU A 85 9.75 9.77 17.61
C GLU A 85 9.92 11.21 17.11
N PRO A 86 10.58 11.41 15.96
CA PRO A 86 10.65 12.72 15.33
C PRO A 86 9.31 13.11 14.71
N TRP A 87 9.08 14.41 14.60
CA TRP A 87 7.93 14.93 13.87
C TRP A 87 8.16 14.76 12.37
N ARG A 88 7.10 14.39 11.65
CA ARG A 88 7.11 14.21 10.19
C ARG A 88 6.68 15.52 9.54
N VAL A 89 7.53 16.08 8.70
CA VAL A 89 7.28 17.34 7.99
C VAL A 89 7.39 17.09 6.50
N TRP A 90 6.35 17.46 5.76
CA TRP A 90 6.37 17.42 4.31
C TRP A 90 6.71 18.80 3.76
N TYR A 91 7.65 18.82 2.84
CA TYR A 91 8.03 20.01 2.08
C TYR A 91 7.59 19.83 0.63
N ALA A 92 7.18 20.92 -0.03
CA ALA A 92 6.88 20.89 -1.46
C ALA A 92 8.06 20.29 -2.25
N TRP A 93 7.77 19.45 -3.24
CA TRP A 93 8.81 18.80 -4.04
C TRP A 93 9.74 19.83 -4.70
N PRO A 94 11.05 19.53 -4.86
CA PRO A 94 11.92 20.38 -5.65
C PRO A 94 11.41 20.49 -7.10
N PRO A 95 11.67 21.60 -7.80
CA PRO A 95 11.34 21.73 -9.22
C PRO A 95 11.87 20.55 -10.03
N GLY A 96 11.04 19.99 -10.91
CA GLY A 96 11.39 18.84 -11.75
C GLY A 96 11.44 17.48 -11.03
N LYS A 97 11.21 17.43 -9.72
CA LYS A 97 11.08 16.18 -8.97
C LYS A 97 9.64 15.96 -8.52
N ARG A 98 9.22 14.71 -8.55
CA ARG A 98 7.95 14.23 -7.98
C ARG A 98 8.22 12.89 -7.31
N GLY A 99 7.42 12.54 -6.32
CA GLY A 99 7.51 11.25 -5.64
C GLY A 99 6.14 10.66 -5.34
N GLY A 100 6.12 9.50 -4.67
CA GLY A 100 4.90 8.72 -4.43
C GLY A 100 3.85 9.36 -3.52
N SER A 101 4.11 10.56 -2.98
CA SER A 101 3.21 11.31 -2.10
C SER A 101 2.83 12.66 -2.72
N SER A 102 1.52 12.95 -2.75
CA SER A 102 0.97 14.26 -3.11
C SER A 102 1.30 15.33 -2.06
N ARG A 103 1.62 14.93 -0.83
CA ARG A 103 1.98 15.86 0.26
C ARG A 103 3.36 16.48 0.07
N GLY A 104 4.24 15.90 -0.75
CA GLY A 104 5.60 16.40 -0.93
C GLY A 104 6.68 15.42 -0.45
N GLU A 105 7.89 15.93 -0.28
CA GLU A 105 9.03 15.18 0.26
C GLU A 105 8.96 15.17 1.78
N LEU A 106 8.99 13.97 2.36
CA LEU A 106 9.01 13.78 3.80
C LEU A 106 10.41 14.09 4.37
N ARG A 107 10.47 14.83 5.46
CA ARG A 107 11.65 15.05 6.29
C ARG A 107 11.27 14.90 7.76
N TYR A 108 12.26 14.64 8.59
CA TYR A 108 12.07 14.43 10.02
C TYR A 108 12.69 15.60 10.78
N ILE A 109 11.95 16.13 11.75
CA ILE A 109 12.44 17.16 12.66
C ILE A 109 12.43 16.60 14.06
N ASP A 110 13.55 16.78 14.74
CA ASP A 110 13.59 16.67 16.17
C ASP A 110 13.01 17.94 16.79
N ALA A 111 11.75 17.85 17.22
CA ALA A 111 11.00 18.99 17.73
C ALA A 111 11.52 19.54 19.07
N GLY A 112 12.27 18.74 19.84
CA GLY A 112 12.85 19.22 21.11
C GLY A 112 14.11 20.06 20.92
N THR A 113 14.87 19.84 19.84
CA THR A 113 16.04 20.66 19.49
C THR A 113 15.76 21.64 18.34
N GLY A 114 14.66 21.44 17.63
CA GLY A 114 14.35 22.14 16.38
C GLY A 114 15.27 21.77 15.23
N THR A 115 16.02 20.67 15.35
CA THR A 115 16.98 20.26 14.33
C THR A 115 16.32 19.42 13.25
N LEU A 116 16.66 19.72 12.00
CA LEU A 116 16.28 18.90 10.85
C LEU A 116 17.19 17.68 10.79
N LEU A 117 16.59 16.50 10.87
CA LEU A 117 17.32 15.25 10.84
C LEU A 117 17.74 14.89 9.40
N PRO A 118 18.81 14.08 9.25
CA PRO A 118 19.21 13.57 7.95
C PRO A 118 18.10 12.73 7.30
N GLU A 119 18.20 12.55 5.99
CA GLU A 119 17.28 11.68 5.26
C GLU A 119 17.38 10.24 5.77
N ALA A 120 16.24 9.60 6.05
CA ALA A 120 16.23 8.24 6.57
C ALA A 120 16.67 7.26 5.48
N ARG A 121 17.55 6.32 5.85
CA ARG A 121 17.96 5.20 5.00
C ARG A 121 16.73 4.39 4.60
N GLY A 122 16.62 4.05 3.32
CA GLY A 122 15.48 3.33 2.75
C GLY A 122 14.30 4.23 2.35
N GLN A 123 14.26 5.50 2.76
CA GLN A 123 13.14 6.39 2.44
C GLN A 123 12.95 6.56 0.92
N ARG A 124 14.04 6.70 0.15
CA ARG A 124 13.98 6.77 -1.33
C ARG A 124 13.47 5.47 -1.94
N PHE A 125 13.90 4.32 -1.41
CA PHE A 125 13.45 3.02 -1.88
C PHE A 125 11.93 2.89 -1.70
N PHE A 126 11.39 3.20 -0.53
CA PHE A 126 9.95 3.18 -0.31
C PHE A 126 9.19 4.22 -1.15
N ALA A 127 9.79 5.39 -1.40
CA ALA A 127 9.22 6.36 -2.35
C ALA A 127 9.10 5.78 -3.77
N THR A 128 10.10 5.04 -4.24
CA THR A 128 10.07 4.33 -5.53
C THR A 128 9.07 3.18 -5.53
N VAL A 129 9.02 2.37 -4.46
CA VAL A 129 8.02 1.29 -4.31
C VAL A 129 6.60 1.86 -4.36
N LYS A 130 6.37 3.01 -3.73
CA LYS A 130 5.07 3.70 -3.74
C LYS A 130 4.71 4.22 -5.13
N LEU A 131 5.69 4.73 -5.90
CA LEU A 131 5.47 5.08 -7.30
C LEU A 131 5.18 3.83 -8.15
N LEU A 132 5.91 2.74 -7.97
CA LEU A 132 5.64 1.47 -8.65
C LEU A 132 4.23 0.96 -8.34
N HIS A 133 3.81 1.02 -7.07
CA HIS A 133 2.48 0.59 -6.65
C HIS A 133 1.35 1.43 -7.27
N ARG A 134 1.53 2.76 -7.31
CA ARG A 134 0.47 3.69 -7.72
C ARG A 134 0.42 3.95 -9.22
N THR A 135 1.58 3.93 -9.88
CA THR A 135 1.74 4.37 -11.27
C THR A 135 2.57 3.43 -12.11
N LEU A 136 3.00 2.27 -11.59
CA LEU A 136 3.89 1.33 -12.29
C LEU A 136 5.18 1.97 -12.82
N LEU A 137 5.62 3.09 -12.24
CA LEU A 137 6.72 3.93 -12.75
C LEU A 137 6.50 4.45 -14.18
N ALA A 138 5.25 4.51 -14.63
CA ALA A 138 4.82 4.95 -15.96
C ALA A 138 3.81 6.12 -15.87
N ASP A 139 3.95 6.96 -14.84
CA ASP A 139 3.15 8.17 -14.59
C ASP A 139 1.63 7.96 -14.78
N GLU A 140 0.97 8.83 -15.56
CA GLU A 140 -0.49 8.81 -15.72
C GLU A 140 -0.98 7.54 -16.43
N VAL A 141 -0.21 7.02 -17.38
CA VAL A 141 -0.56 5.77 -18.08
C VAL A 141 -0.58 4.61 -17.10
N GLY A 142 0.47 4.46 -16.30
CA GLY A 142 0.52 3.37 -15.34
C GLY A 142 -0.50 3.52 -14.21
N LYS A 143 -0.85 4.76 -13.83
CA LYS A 143 -1.97 5.02 -12.91
C LYS A 143 -3.30 4.52 -13.48
N GLN A 144 -3.58 4.78 -14.76
CA GLN A 144 -4.78 4.27 -15.43
C GLN A 144 -4.79 2.74 -15.51
N ILE A 145 -3.63 2.12 -15.78
CA ILE A 145 -3.48 0.66 -15.81
C ILE A 145 -3.78 0.05 -14.43
N VAL A 146 -3.25 0.64 -13.35
CA VAL A 146 -3.53 0.19 -11.97
C VAL A 146 -5.02 0.35 -11.67
N GLY A 147 -5.62 1.50 -11.98
CA GLY A 147 -7.06 1.74 -11.79
C GLY A 147 -7.93 0.75 -12.54
N ALA A 148 -7.65 0.51 -13.82
CA ALA A 148 -8.34 -0.50 -14.63
C ALA A 148 -8.18 -1.91 -14.07
N SER A 149 -6.99 -2.25 -13.56
CA SER A 149 -6.71 -3.53 -12.92
C SER A 149 -7.49 -3.70 -11.60
N THR A 150 -7.67 -2.62 -10.83
CA THR A 150 -8.49 -2.61 -9.61
C THR A 150 -9.97 -2.85 -9.94
N ILE A 151 -10.50 -2.21 -10.98
CA ILE A 151 -11.88 -2.47 -11.45
C ILE A 151 -12.01 -3.91 -11.94
N ALA A 152 -11.02 -4.40 -12.70
CA ALA A 152 -10.98 -5.79 -13.15
C ALA A 152 -10.96 -6.75 -11.96
N LEU A 153 -10.23 -6.46 -10.87
CA LEU A 153 -10.23 -7.26 -9.64
C LEU A 153 -11.63 -7.36 -9.02
N VAL A 154 -12.40 -6.28 -8.98
CA VAL A 154 -13.79 -6.31 -8.48
C VAL A 154 -14.66 -7.21 -9.35
N VAL A 155 -14.62 -7.03 -10.67
CA VAL A 155 -15.37 -7.89 -11.62
C VAL A 155 -14.95 -9.35 -11.48
N MET A 156 -13.66 -9.60 -11.31
CA MET A 156 -13.08 -10.93 -11.11
C MET A 156 -13.52 -11.56 -9.79
N ALA A 157 -13.56 -10.82 -8.69
CA ALA A 157 -14.04 -11.30 -7.39
C ALA A 157 -15.52 -11.72 -7.45
N LEU A 158 -16.38 -10.86 -8.03
CA LEU A 158 -17.81 -11.14 -8.17
C LEU A 158 -18.10 -12.30 -9.12
N SER A 159 -17.45 -12.30 -10.29
CA SER A 159 -17.60 -13.40 -11.26
C SER A 159 -17.04 -14.72 -10.73
N GLY A 160 -15.93 -14.70 -10.00
CA GLY A 160 -15.36 -15.88 -9.34
C GLY A 160 -16.29 -16.48 -8.30
N LEU A 161 -16.91 -15.64 -7.47
CA LEU A 161 -17.93 -16.07 -6.49
C LEU A 161 -19.13 -16.72 -7.18
N TYR A 162 -19.65 -16.10 -8.24
CA TYR A 162 -20.75 -16.65 -9.03
C TYR A 162 -20.39 -18.01 -9.66
N LEU A 163 -19.20 -18.12 -10.27
CA LEU A 163 -18.74 -19.35 -10.92
C LEU A 163 -18.54 -20.51 -9.94
N ARG A 164 -18.10 -20.19 -8.72
CA ARG A 164 -17.81 -21.15 -7.65
C ARG A 164 -19.06 -21.61 -6.88
N TRP A 165 -20.12 -20.80 -6.85
CA TRP A 165 -21.27 -20.95 -5.95
C TRP A 165 -21.65 -22.42 -5.69
N PRO A 166 -21.44 -22.94 -4.46
CA PRO A 166 -21.61 -24.36 -4.18
C PRO A 166 -23.09 -24.73 -4.08
N LYS A 167 -23.41 -25.96 -4.51
CA LYS A 167 -24.79 -26.50 -4.41
C LYS A 167 -25.28 -26.66 -2.97
N ARG A 168 -24.37 -26.83 -2.01
CA ARG A 168 -24.67 -27.02 -0.58
C ARG A 168 -24.11 -25.86 0.24
N VAL A 169 -24.72 -24.68 0.10
CA VAL A 169 -24.25 -23.43 0.73
C VAL A 169 -24.09 -23.52 2.25
N ALA A 170 -24.91 -24.32 2.94
CA ALA A 170 -24.85 -24.50 4.40
C ALA A 170 -23.65 -25.34 4.89
N ASN A 171 -22.94 -26.04 4.00
CA ASN A 171 -21.82 -26.88 4.39
C ASN A 171 -20.49 -26.11 4.23
N TRP A 172 -19.87 -25.70 5.34
CA TRP A 172 -18.59 -24.97 5.35
C TRP A 172 -17.48 -25.72 4.61
N ARG A 173 -17.49 -27.06 4.63
CA ARG A 173 -16.49 -27.87 3.90
C ARG A 173 -16.59 -27.68 2.39
N SER A 174 -17.77 -27.38 1.86
CA SER A 174 -17.92 -27.09 0.43
C SER A 174 -17.27 -25.77 0.01
N TRP A 175 -17.03 -24.88 0.97
CA TRP A 175 -16.38 -23.58 0.77
C TRP A 175 -14.89 -23.59 1.09
N LEU A 176 -14.43 -24.38 2.06
CA LEU A 176 -13.07 -24.22 2.62
C LEU A 176 -12.18 -25.47 2.48
N MET A 177 -12.70 -26.61 2.08
CA MET A 177 -11.91 -27.85 2.03
C MET A 177 -11.09 -27.96 0.74
N ILE A 178 -9.76 -27.89 0.86
CA ILE A 178 -8.82 -28.20 -0.23
C ILE A 178 -8.55 -29.70 -0.26
N ARG A 179 -8.73 -30.34 -1.43
CA ARG A 179 -8.53 -31.78 -1.60
C ARG A 179 -7.13 -32.09 -2.15
N TRP A 180 -6.15 -32.13 -1.25
CA TRP A 180 -4.74 -32.37 -1.58
C TRP A 180 -4.45 -33.72 -2.25
N SER A 181 -5.32 -34.73 -2.03
CA SER A 181 -5.20 -36.05 -2.65
C SER A 181 -5.37 -36.06 -4.17
N ARG A 182 -5.88 -34.97 -4.76
CA ARG A 182 -6.01 -34.83 -6.22
C ARG A 182 -4.70 -34.34 -6.83
N ALA A 183 -4.34 -34.87 -8.00
CA ALA A 183 -3.13 -34.47 -8.73
C ALA A 183 -3.44 -33.47 -9.86
N GLY A 184 -2.43 -32.67 -10.22
CA GLY A 184 -2.45 -31.81 -11.41
C GLY A 184 -3.45 -30.65 -11.36
N ARG A 185 -4.14 -30.42 -12.49
CA ARG A 185 -5.03 -29.27 -12.73
C ARG A 185 -6.12 -29.12 -11.66
N ILE A 186 -6.67 -30.24 -11.18
CA ILE A 186 -7.80 -30.21 -10.24
C ILE A 186 -7.36 -29.67 -8.87
N ARG A 187 -6.12 -29.97 -8.44
CA ARG A 187 -5.56 -29.42 -7.20
C ARG A 187 -5.46 -27.91 -7.26
N TRP A 188 -4.88 -27.37 -8.33
CA TRP A 188 -4.71 -25.92 -8.49
C TRP A 188 -6.04 -25.18 -8.65
N TRP A 189 -7.04 -25.82 -9.24
CA TRP A 189 -8.40 -25.31 -9.27
C TRP A 189 -9.04 -25.29 -7.88
N ASP A 190 -8.91 -26.37 -7.09
CA ASP A 190 -9.39 -26.42 -5.71
C ASP A 190 -8.69 -25.35 -4.84
N VAL A 191 -7.37 -25.18 -4.98
CA VAL A 191 -6.60 -24.12 -4.29
C VAL A 191 -7.07 -22.73 -4.69
N HIS A 192 -7.12 -22.43 -5.99
CA HIS A 192 -7.53 -21.12 -6.50
C HIS A 192 -8.95 -20.74 -6.03
N THR A 193 -9.88 -21.70 -6.07
CA THR A 193 -11.27 -21.45 -5.67
C THR A 193 -11.41 -21.26 -4.16
N VAL A 194 -10.74 -22.07 -3.33
CA VAL A 194 -10.76 -21.93 -1.87
C VAL A 194 -10.06 -20.64 -1.43
N VAL A 195 -8.82 -20.43 -1.84
CA VAL A 195 -8.04 -19.23 -1.49
C VAL A 195 -8.76 -18.00 -2.00
N GLY A 196 -9.22 -18.01 -3.26
CA GLY A 196 -9.95 -16.91 -3.87
C GLY A 196 -11.19 -16.49 -3.09
N THR A 197 -11.93 -17.42 -2.48
CA THR A 197 -13.06 -17.08 -1.61
C THR A 197 -12.65 -16.60 -0.23
N LEU A 198 -11.58 -17.15 0.35
CA LEU A 198 -11.06 -16.68 1.63
C LEU A 198 -10.59 -15.22 1.54
N VAL A 199 -9.88 -14.87 0.46
CA VAL A 199 -9.35 -13.51 0.26
C VAL A 199 -10.33 -12.58 -0.44
N LEU A 200 -11.46 -13.08 -0.95
CA LEU A 200 -12.50 -12.27 -1.61
C LEU A 200 -12.89 -11.01 -0.80
N PRO A 201 -13.27 -11.10 0.49
CA PRO A 201 -13.61 -9.91 1.25
C PRO A 201 -12.44 -8.94 1.37
N LEU A 202 -11.20 -9.44 1.49
CA LEU A 202 -10.00 -8.62 1.54
C LEU A 202 -9.72 -7.92 0.20
N TYR A 203 -9.91 -8.62 -0.93
CA TYR A 203 -9.79 -8.03 -2.26
C TYR A 203 -10.83 -6.96 -2.51
N LEU A 204 -12.08 -7.16 -2.11
CA LEU A 204 -13.11 -6.14 -2.25
C LEU A 204 -12.82 -4.93 -1.37
N LEU A 205 -12.43 -5.14 -0.11
CA LEU A 205 -12.05 -4.05 0.80
C LEU A 205 -10.88 -3.24 0.24
N ALA A 206 -9.80 -3.92 -0.17
CA ALA A 206 -8.63 -3.28 -0.76
C ALA A 206 -8.99 -2.51 -2.03
N ALA A 207 -9.75 -3.13 -2.95
CA ALA A 207 -10.13 -2.51 -4.21
C ALA A 207 -11.00 -1.27 -4.00
N PHE A 208 -12.00 -1.33 -3.12
CA PHE A 208 -12.86 -0.17 -2.83
C PHE A 208 -12.10 0.94 -2.09
N SER A 209 -11.18 0.59 -1.18
CA SER A 209 -10.35 1.59 -0.49
C SER A 209 -9.35 2.29 -1.42
N GLY A 210 -8.89 1.61 -2.47
CA GLY A 210 -7.93 2.16 -3.43
C GLY A 210 -8.55 2.90 -4.62
N LEU A 211 -9.86 2.73 -4.85
CA LEU A 211 -10.58 3.41 -5.94
C LEU A 211 -11.11 4.80 -5.53
N TYR A 212 -11.22 5.06 -4.23
CA TYR A 212 -11.56 6.35 -3.63
C TYR A 212 -10.31 7.22 -3.44
#